data_AF-A0A077K9A9-F1
#
_entry.id   AF-A0A077K9A9-F1
#
_cell.length_a   1.000
_cell.length_b   1.000
_cell.length_c   1.000
_cell.angle_alpha   90.00
_cell.angle_beta   90.00
_cell.angle_gamma   90.00
#
_symmetry.space_group_name_H-M   'P 1'
#
loop_
_entity.id
_entity.type
_entity.pdbx_description
1 polymer ?
#
loop_
_entity_poly.entity_id
_entity_poly.type
_entity_poly.pdbx_seq_one_letter_code
_entity_poly.pdbx_strand_id
1 'polypeptide(L)'
;MSTDKPVGAWQDARPDDARPLALTAEENRLVTARWERARAAHEGLDAVLETLAARLREPYGARLEGKQYRLKGLLAFRRQAAARKRLRVDVAAFARKVSDLNRYTLVLATDHYTAGVQQTYALLHEQGFELVPGSERNTWEDPLYKGFRAAWQRPGGEPRFEIRFHTPGSYSAQSENRLLYDLYRAGRVRGTTDGVEFSKAHEQAAELVQSRRYGMKSGEEGHR
;
A
#
# COMPACT_ATOMS: atom_id res chain seq x y z
N MET A 1 -5.23 -5.04 37.93
CA MET A 1 -4.76 -3.67 37.63
C MET A 1 -3.68 -3.77 36.57
N SER A 2 -3.99 -3.44 35.31
CA SER A 2 -2.99 -3.47 34.24
C SER A 2 -2.20 -2.16 34.30
N THR A 3 -0.94 -2.24 34.72
CA THR A 3 -0.02 -1.11 34.75
C THR A 3 0.49 -0.85 33.33
N ASP A 4 -0.33 -0.18 32.52
CA ASP A 4 0.10 0.24 31.19
C ASP A 4 1.19 1.31 31.38
N LYS A 5 2.43 0.94 31.05
CA LYS A 5 3.61 1.80 31.21
C LYS A 5 3.35 3.08 30.40
N PRO A 6 3.51 4.28 30.97
CA PRO A 6 3.22 5.51 30.25
C PRO A 6 4.07 5.58 28.97
N VAL A 7 3.40 5.69 27.81
CA VAL A 7 4.08 5.85 26.53
C VAL A 7 4.69 7.25 26.48
N GLY A 8 6.02 7.31 26.55
CA GLY A 8 6.78 8.55 26.49
C GLY A 8 6.80 9.20 25.11
N ALA A 9 7.47 10.34 24.99
CA ALA A 9 7.77 10.96 23.69
C ALA A 9 8.58 10.00 22.80
N TRP A 10 8.52 10.21 21.49
CA TRP A 10 9.30 9.42 20.53
C TRP A 10 10.12 10.33 19.62
N GLN A 11 11.36 9.93 19.35
CA GLN A 11 12.27 10.59 18.44
C GLN A 11 12.96 9.54 17.58
N ASP A 12 13.09 9.78 16.28
CA ASP A 12 13.79 8.87 15.37
C ASP A 12 15.28 8.86 15.70
N ALA A 13 15.83 7.68 15.94
CA ALA A 13 17.22 7.48 16.39
C ALA A 13 18.25 7.54 15.25
N ARG A 14 17.93 8.21 14.13
CA ARG A 14 18.86 8.28 12.99
C ARG A 14 19.93 9.35 13.28
N PRO A 15 21.22 8.99 13.21
CA PRO A 15 22.31 9.83 13.72
C PRO A 15 22.49 11.17 12.98
N ASP A 16 22.03 11.31 11.74
CA ASP A 16 22.38 12.47 10.88
C ASP A 16 21.20 13.36 10.44
N ASP A 17 20.04 13.32 11.11
CA ASP A 17 18.92 14.23 10.79
C ASP A 17 19.00 15.50 11.64
N ALA A 18 19.43 16.63 11.05
CA ALA A 18 19.57 17.94 11.72
C ALA A 18 18.27 18.42 12.39
N ARG A 19 17.12 17.85 12.02
CA ARG A 19 15.85 18.07 12.71
C ARG A 19 15.11 16.75 12.82
N PRO A 20 15.41 15.85 13.78
CA PRO A 20 14.90 14.49 13.79
C PRO A 20 13.37 14.41 13.82
N LEU A 21 12.80 13.34 13.26
CA LEU A 21 11.35 13.10 13.31
C LEU A 21 10.96 12.83 14.76
N ALA A 22 9.98 13.56 15.28
CA ALA A 22 9.59 13.44 16.68
C ALA A 22 8.07 13.55 16.87
N LEU A 23 7.59 12.88 17.92
CA LEU A 23 6.23 12.94 18.44
C LEU A 23 6.28 13.28 19.93
N THR A 24 5.38 14.15 20.39
CA THR A 24 5.17 14.38 21.83
C THR A 24 4.67 13.11 22.49
N ALA A 25 4.70 13.04 23.84
CA ALA A 25 4.17 11.89 24.56
C ALA A 25 2.67 11.65 24.27
N GLU A 26 1.88 12.72 24.10
CA GLU A 26 0.47 12.61 23.73
C GLU A 26 0.27 12.09 22.30
N GLU A 27 1.00 12.64 21.34
CA GLU A 27 0.96 12.17 19.95
C GLU A 27 1.39 10.71 19.82
N ASN A 28 2.45 10.31 20.54
CA ASN A 28 2.95 8.94 20.53
C ASN A 28 1.96 7.98 21.20
N ARG A 29 1.25 8.40 22.25
CA ARG A 29 0.13 7.64 22.85
C ARG A 29 -0.96 7.38 21.83
N LEU A 30 -1.41 8.41 21.10
CA LEU A 30 -2.44 8.28 20.07
C LEU A 30 -2.02 7.34 18.93
N VAL A 31 -0.79 7.49 18.43
CA VAL A 31 -0.21 6.63 17.38
C VAL A 31 -0.11 5.18 17.85
N THR A 32 0.38 4.96 19.07
CA THR A 32 0.56 3.61 19.64
C THR A 32 -0.81 2.95 19.86
N ALA A 33 -1.78 3.65 20.45
CA ALA A 33 -3.13 3.13 20.66
C ALA A 33 -3.82 2.76 19.33
N ARG A 34 -3.68 3.61 18.30
CA ARG A 34 -4.23 3.30 16.96
C ARG A 34 -3.57 2.07 16.33
N TRP A 35 -2.26 1.90 16.53
CA TRP A 35 -1.52 0.75 16.04
C TRP A 35 -1.93 -0.54 16.75
N GLU A 36 -2.06 -0.53 18.07
CA GLU A 36 -2.51 -1.71 18.83
C GLU A 36 -3.93 -2.14 18.41
N ARG A 37 -4.84 -1.22 18.11
CA ARG A 37 -6.15 -1.58 17.54
C ARG A 37 -6.03 -2.25 16.16
N ALA A 38 -5.13 -1.76 15.30
CA ALA A 38 -4.86 -2.41 14.01
C ALA A 38 -4.27 -3.81 14.22
N ARG A 39 -3.33 -3.95 15.17
CA ARG A 39 -2.73 -5.22 15.53
C ARG A 39 -3.76 -6.21 16.07
N ALA A 40 -4.63 -5.80 16.99
CA ALA A 40 -5.68 -6.67 17.55
C ALA A 40 -6.68 -7.14 16.48
N ALA A 41 -6.94 -6.32 15.46
CA ALA A 41 -7.88 -6.66 14.40
C ALA A 41 -7.29 -7.55 13.29
N HIS A 42 -5.96 -7.68 13.16
CA HIS A 42 -5.37 -8.23 11.95
C HIS A 42 -5.70 -9.71 11.74
N GLU A 43 -5.83 -10.51 12.80
CA GLU A 43 -6.11 -11.96 12.67
C GLU A 43 -7.51 -12.22 12.12
N GLY A 44 -8.50 -11.44 12.58
CA GLY A 44 -9.86 -11.51 12.03
C GLY A 44 -9.91 -11.06 10.57
N LEU A 45 -9.13 -10.03 10.21
CA LEU A 45 -8.98 -9.61 8.82
C LEU A 45 -8.26 -10.67 7.98
N ASP A 46 -7.24 -11.35 8.51
CA ASP A 46 -6.55 -12.44 7.82
C ASP A 46 -7.54 -13.54 7.43
N ALA A 47 -8.36 -14.00 8.37
CA ALA A 47 -9.36 -15.04 8.11
C ALA A 47 -10.38 -14.62 7.02
N VAL A 48 -10.84 -13.37 7.07
CA VAL A 48 -11.74 -12.80 6.05
C VAL A 48 -11.09 -12.80 4.67
N LEU A 49 -9.88 -12.27 4.56
CA LEU A 49 -9.20 -12.10 3.28
C LEU A 49 -8.71 -13.43 2.71
N GLU A 50 -8.35 -14.40 3.55
CA GLU A 50 -8.02 -15.76 3.11
C GLU A 50 -9.24 -16.50 2.58
N THR A 51 -10.38 -16.40 3.26
CA THR A 51 -11.65 -16.97 2.78
C THR A 51 -12.05 -16.34 1.44
N LEU A 52 -11.92 -15.01 1.33
CA LEU A 52 -12.19 -14.29 0.09
C LEU A 52 -11.25 -14.75 -1.04
N ALA A 53 -9.94 -14.80 -0.79
CA ALA A 53 -8.97 -15.24 -1.79
C ALA A 53 -9.19 -16.70 -2.21
N ALA A 54 -9.61 -17.57 -1.30
CA ALA A 54 -9.97 -18.96 -1.62
C ALA A 54 -11.17 -19.04 -2.58
N ARG A 55 -12.24 -18.25 -2.32
CA ARG A 55 -13.42 -18.19 -3.21
C ARG A 55 -13.11 -17.65 -4.59
N LEU A 56 -12.17 -16.72 -4.70
CA LEU A 56 -11.79 -16.09 -5.96
C LEU A 56 -10.69 -16.86 -6.72
N ARG A 57 -10.14 -17.94 -6.13
CA ARG A 57 -8.97 -18.63 -6.69
C ARG A 57 -9.24 -19.26 -8.04
N GLU A 58 -10.23 -20.15 -8.12
CA GLU A 58 -10.59 -20.84 -9.37
C GLU A 58 -11.13 -19.86 -10.43
N PRO A 59 -12.14 -19.01 -10.15
CA PRO A 59 -12.74 -18.18 -11.21
C PRO A 59 -11.87 -17.00 -11.66
N TYR A 60 -10.95 -16.50 -10.83
CA TYR A 60 -10.20 -15.26 -11.12
C TYR A 60 -8.69 -15.39 -10.93
N GLY A 61 -8.17 -16.59 -10.64
CA GLY A 61 -6.75 -16.82 -10.39
C GLY A 61 -6.21 -16.11 -9.14
N ALA A 62 -7.07 -15.86 -8.15
CA ALA A 62 -6.73 -15.03 -6.99
C ALA A 62 -5.68 -15.68 -6.07
N ARG A 63 -4.70 -14.86 -5.64
CA ARG A 63 -3.70 -15.21 -4.62
C ARG A 63 -3.49 -14.05 -3.66
N LEU A 64 -3.41 -14.37 -2.37
CA LEU A 64 -3.03 -13.41 -1.34
C LEU A 64 -1.51 -13.43 -1.17
N GLU A 65 -0.86 -12.30 -1.39
CA GLU A 65 0.59 -12.18 -1.42
C GLU A 65 1.14 -11.23 -0.35
N GLY A 66 2.35 -11.51 0.13
CA GLY A 66 3.07 -10.64 1.06
C GLY A 66 2.44 -10.51 2.45
N LYS A 67 1.72 -11.55 2.92
CA LYS A 67 1.01 -11.57 4.23
C LYS A 67 1.93 -11.22 5.41
N GLN A 68 3.21 -11.55 5.35
CA GLN A 68 4.20 -11.18 6.37
C GLN A 68 4.40 -9.66 6.53
N TYR A 69 3.99 -8.85 5.54
CA TYR A 69 4.12 -7.39 5.54
C TYR A 69 2.78 -6.66 5.73
N ARG A 70 1.72 -7.39 6.10
CA ARG A 70 0.35 -6.87 6.18
C ARG A 70 0.14 -5.84 7.28
N LEU A 71 0.73 -6.06 8.45
CA LEU A 71 0.70 -5.11 9.55
C LEU A 71 1.92 -4.20 9.41
N LYS A 72 1.68 -2.91 9.26
CA LYS A 72 2.74 -1.90 9.26
C LYS A 72 3.44 -1.89 10.62
N GLY A 73 4.77 -1.96 10.65
CA GLY A 73 5.51 -1.89 11.90
C GLY A 73 5.31 -0.55 12.64
N LEU A 74 5.24 -0.59 13.98
CA LEU A 74 5.01 0.61 14.81
C LEU A 74 6.03 1.72 14.57
N LEU A 75 7.32 1.38 14.40
CA LEU A 75 8.36 2.35 14.05
C LEU A 75 8.07 3.07 12.73
N ALA A 76 7.62 2.34 11.71
CA ALA A 76 7.27 2.91 10.41
C ALA A 76 6.04 3.83 10.51
N PHE A 77 5.07 3.47 11.35
CA PHE A 77 3.90 4.32 11.58
C PHE A 77 4.25 5.60 12.34
N ARG A 78 5.09 5.53 13.39
CA ARG A 78 5.62 6.71 14.10
C ARG A 78 6.35 7.67 13.16
N ARG A 79 7.24 7.12 12.32
CA ARG A 79 7.94 7.90 11.28
C ARG A 79 6.97 8.58 10.32
N GLN A 80 5.94 7.89 9.86
CA GLN A 80 4.93 8.48 8.99
C GLN A 80 4.13 9.59 9.69
N ALA A 81 3.71 9.37 10.93
CA ALA A 81 2.99 10.37 11.72
C ALA A 81 3.84 11.64 11.94
N ALA A 82 5.10 11.47 12.34
CA ALA A 82 6.02 12.59 12.50
C ALA A 82 6.31 13.32 11.18
N ALA A 83 6.40 12.59 10.05
CA ALA A 83 6.59 13.20 8.74
C ALA A 83 5.37 14.04 8.34
N ARG A 84 4.16 13.55 8.62
CA ARG A 84 2.91 14.30 8.42
C ARG A 84 2.83 15.53 9.32
N LYS A 85 3.25 15.41 10.57
CA LYS A 85 3.38 16.55 11.49
C LYS A 85 4.30 17.64 10.95
N ARG A 86 5.45 17.28 10.35
CA ARG A 86 6.34 18.27 9.69
C ARG A 86 5.63 19.02 8.55
N LEU A 87 4.70 18.38 7.87
CA LEU A 87 3.85 18.98 6.84
C LEU A 87 2.61 19.70 7.42
N ARG A 88 2.62 20.02 8.73
CA ARG A 88 1.53 20.67 9.47
C ARG A 88 0.20 19.91 9.45
N VAL A 89 0.24 18.60 9.25
CA VAL A 89 -0.94 17.74 9.42
C VAL A 89 -1.06 17.35 10.89
N ASP A 90 -2.25 17.55 11.45
CA ASP A 90 -2.58 17.10 12.81
C ASP A 90 -2.40 15.57 12.95
N VAL A 91 -1.64 15.15 13.97
CA VAL A 91 -1.28 13.75 14.18
C VAL A 91 -2.51 12.91 14.53
N ALA A 92 -3.44 13.46 15.32
CA ALA A 92 -4.65 12.75 15.72
C ALA A 92 -5.55 12.48 14.50
N ALA A 93 -5.78 13.49 13.67
CA ALA A 93 -6.53 13.38 12.42
C ALA A 93 -5.86 12.42 11.43
N PHE A 94 -4.54 12.47 11.31
CA PHE A 94 -3.78 11.52 10.48
C PHE A 94 -3.95 10.07 10.97
N ALA A 95 -3.76 9.82 12.27
CA ALA A 95 -3.88 8.50 12.86
C ALA A 95 -5.31 7.93 12.74
N ARG A 96 -6.35 8.77 12.79
CA ARG A 96 -7.74 8.33 12.54
C ARG A 96 -7.98 7.94 11.08
N LYS A 97 -7.39 8.66 10.12
CA LYS A 97 -7.69 8.48 8.68
C LYS A 97 -6.86 7.40 7.99
N VAL A 98 -5.70 7.05 8.54
CA VAL A 98 -4.79 6.06 7.94
C VAL A 98 -5.48 4.71 7.73
N SER A 99 -5.41 4.19 6.50
CA SER A 99 -5.99 2.91 6.09
C SER A 99 -4.97 1.79 5.93
N ASP A 100 -3.69 2.13 5.72
CA ASP A 100 -2.64 1.19 5.34
C ASP A 100 -1.88 0.58 6.54
N LEU A 101 -2.49 0.59 7.75
CA LEU A 101 -1.93 -0.13 8.90
C LEU A 101 -2.07 -1.64 8.72
N ASN A 102 -3.26 -2.10 8.32
CA ASN A 102 -3.48 -3.44 7.81
C ASN A 102 -3.63 -3.33 6.28
N ARG A 103 -2.74 -3.96 5.53
CA ARG A 103 -2.72 -3.90 4.06
C ARG A 103 -2.55 -5.30 3.48
N TYR A 104 -3.39 -5.63 2.53
CA TYR A 104 -3.42 -6.93 1.86
C TYR A 104 -3.11 -6.75 0.39
N THR A 105 -2.42 -7.72 -0.21
CA THR A 105 -2.11 -7.70 -1.64
C THR A 105 -2.83 -8.86 -2.30
N LEU A 106 -3.83 -8.55 -3.12
CA LEU A 106 -4.58 -9.54 -3.88
C LEU A 106 -4.08 -9.52 -5.33
N VAL A 107 -3.46 -10.62 -5.75
CA VAL A 107 -3.03 -10.83 -7.12
C VAL A 107 -4.11 -11.61 -7.86
N LEU A 108 -4.60 -11.09 -8.98
CA LEU A 108 -5.64 -11.69 -9.82
C LEU A 108 -5.05 -12.01 -11.20
N ALA A 109 -5.54 -13.05 -11.88
CA ALA A 109 -5.12 -13.35 -13.24
C ALA A 109 -5.37 -12.15 -14.16
N THR A 110 -4.45 -11.89 -15.10
CA THR A 110 -4.50 -10.70 -15.98
C THR A 110 -5.83 -10.60 -16.72
N ASP A 111 -6.29 -11.70 -17.32
CA ASP A 111 -7.51 -11.75 -18.13
C ASP A 111 -8.80 -11.66 -17.29
N HIS A 112 -8.67 -11.77 -15.97
CA HIS A 112 -9.77 -11.73 -15.01
C HIS A 112 -9.64 -10.58 -14.00
N TYR A 113 -8.70 -9.67 -14.22
CA TYR A 113 -8.33 -8.65 -13.23
C TYR A 113 -9.54 -7.78 -12.82
N THR A 114 -10.22 -7.17 -13.79
CA THR A 114 -11.34 -6.27 -13.51
C THR A 114 -12.52 -7.00 -12.87
N ALA A 115 -12.86 -8.18 -13.39
CA ALA A 115 -13.94 -9.01 -12.85
C ALA A 115 -13.64 -9.48 -11.41
N GLY A 116 -12.39 -9.88 -11.14
CA GLY A 116 -11.95 -10.26 -9.80
C GLY A 116 -11.95 -9.09 -8.81
N VAL A 117 -11.61 -7.86 -9.26
CA VAL A 117 -11.75 -6.64 -8.43
C VAL A 117 -13.22 -6.42 -8.09
N GLN A 118 -14.12 -6.44 -9.08
CA GLN A 118 -15.55 -6.24 -8.86
C GLN A 118 -16.15 -7.30 -7.94
N GLN A 119 -15.78 -8.57 -8.11
CA GLN A 119 -16.24 -9.64 -7.22
C GLN A 119 -15.68 -9.49 -5.80
N THR A 120 -14.44 -8.98 -5.65
CA THR A 120 -13.89 -8.65 -4.33
C THR A 120 -14.75 -7.59 -3.62
N TYR A 121 -15.22 -6.58 -4.35
CA TYR A 121 -16.12 -5.56 -3.80
C TYR A 121 -17.44 -6.17 -3.33
N ALA A 122 -18.08 -6.97 -4.19
CA ALA A 122 -19.33 -7.65 -3.85
C ALA A 122 -19.19 -8.50 -2.58
N LEU A 123 -18.17 -9.35 -2.50
CA LEU A 123 -17.92 -10.20 -1.34
C LEU A 123 -17.64 -9.42 -0.05
N LEU A 124 -16.95 -8.28 -0.13
CA LEU A 124 -16.70 -7.44 1.03
C LEU A 124 -17.97 -6.74 1.53
N HIS A 125 -18.83 -6.29 0.61
CA HIS A 125 -20.13 -5.74 0.95
C HIS A 125 -21.06 -6.79 1.57
N GLU A 126 -21.10 -8.01 1.02
CA GLU A 126 -21.84 -9.14 1.61
C GLU A 126 -21.37 -9.45 3.04
N GLN A 127 -20.09 -9.28 3.31
CA GLN A 127 -19.53 -9.46 4.65
C GLN A 127 -19.74 -8.25 5.57
N GLY A 128 -20.41 -7.19 5.13
CA GLY A 128 -20.70 -6.00 5.91
C GLY A 128 -19.51 -5.05 6.05
N PHE A 129 -18.60 -5.03 5.07
CA PHE A 129 -17.61 -3.97 4.92
C PHE A 129 -18.08 -2.91 3.93
N GLU A 130 -17.64 -1.69 4.16
CA GLU A 130 -17.93 -0.52 3.34
C GLU A 130 -16.63 0.07 2.79
N LEU A 131 -16.72 0.60 1.58
CA LEU A 131 -15.62 1.35 0.98
C LEU A 131 -15.39 2.63 1.78
N VAL A 132 -14.13 2.92 2.12
CA VAL A 132 -13.76 4.23 2.66
C VAL A 132 -13.91 5.28 1.56
N PRO A 133 -14.74 6.31 1.73
CA PRO A 133 -14.99 7.30 0.68
C PRO A 133 -13.70 7.95 0.17
N GLY A 134 -13.54 7.98 -1.15
CA GLY A 134 -12.37 8.57 -1.81
C GLY A 134 -11.05 7.87 -1.52
N SER A 135 -11.07 6.57 -1.16
CA SER A 135 -9.85 5.78 -0.93
C SER A 135 -9.30 5.09 -2.17
N GLU A 136 -10.11 4.94 -3.21
CA GLU A 136 -9.72 4.29 -4.46
C GLU A 136 -8.60 5.04 -5.16
N ARG A 137 -7.56 4.34 -5.58
CA ARG A 137 -6.45 4.90 -6.38
C ARG A 137 -6.13 3.93 -7.49
N ASN A 138 -6.38 4.36 -8.71
CA ASN A 138 -5.97 3.68 -9.93
C ASN A 138 -4.62 4.24 -10.39
N THR A 139 -3.65 3.37 -10.60
CA THR A 139 -2.32 3.71 -11.08
C THR A 139 -1.96 2.90 -12.33
N TRP A 140 -2.93 2.34 -13.04
CA TRP A 140 -2.68 1.63 -14.30
C TRP A 140 -2.08 2.52 -15.40
N GLU A 141 -2.28 3.84 -15.33
CA GLU A 141 -1.61 4.79 -16.22
C GLU A 141 -0.27 5.30 -15.68
N ASP A 142 0.11 4.95 -14.43
CA ASP A 142 1.39 5.38 -13.86
C ASP A 142 2.56 4.64 -14.53
N PRO A 143 3.62 5.33 -14.97
CA PRO A 143 4.73 4.70 -15.69
C PRO A 143 5.57 3.78 -14.80
N LEU A 144 5.53 3.91 -13.48
CA LEU A 144 6.35 3.13 -12.55
C LEU A 144 5.54 2.12 -11.74
N TYR A 145 4.26 2.41 -11.47
CA TYR A 145 3.46 1.64 -10.53
C TYR A 145 2.09 1.24 -11.09
N LYS A 146 2.02 0.05 -11.67
CA LYS A 146 0.75 -0.50 -12.19
C LYS A 146 -0.05 -1.19 -11.09
N GLY A 147 -1.33 -0.84 -10.97
CA GLY A 147 -2.26 -1.50 -10.03
C GLY A 147 -3.44 -0.63 -9.61
N PHE A 148 -4.20 -1.14 -8.65
CA PHE A 148 -5.31 -0.44 -8.03
C PHE A 148 -5.28 -0.66 -6.52
N ARG A 149 -5.74 0.31 -5.74
CA ARG A 149 -5.94 0.10 -4.30
C ARG A 149 -7.21 0.75 -3.82
N ALA A 150 -7.80 0.17 -2.79
CA ALA A 150 -8.97 0.70 -2.11
C ALA A 150 -8.91 0.36 -0.63
N ALA A 151 -9.47 1.23 0.21
CA ALA A 151 -9.57 0.99 1.64
C ALA A 151 -11.00 0.65 2.04
N TRP A 152 -11.10 -0.23 3.03
CA TRP A 152 -12.34 -0.83 3.51
C TRP A 152 -12.44 -0.66 5.01
N GLN A 153 -13.66 -0.59 5.53
CA GLN A 153 -13.93 -0.48 6.95
C GLN A 153 -15.22 -1.20 7.33
N ARG A 154 -15.39 -1.53 8.61
CA ARG A 154 -16.72 -1.84 9.16
C ARG A 154 -17.53 -0.54 9.37
N PRO A 155 -18.87 -0.64 9.46
CA PRO A 155 -19.70 0.43 10.00
C PRO A 155 -19.14 0.90 11.34
N GLY A 156 -18.98 2.21 11.51
CA GLY A 156 -18.29 2.80 12.68
C GLY A 156 -16.80 3.10 12.48
N GLY A 157 -16.21 2.70 11.34
CA GLY A 157 -14.91 3.20 10.87
C GLY A 157 -13.67 2.38 11.25
N GLU A 158 -13.79 1.40 12.15
CA GLU A 158 -12.75 0.43 12.50
C GLU A 158 -13.34 -0.99 12.63
N PRO A 159 -12.61 -2.07 12.28
CA PRO A 159 -11.29 -2.07 11.69
C PRO A 159 -11.28 -1.50 10.27
N ARG A 160 -10.19 -0.82 9.92
CA ARG A 160 -9.92 -0.27 8.58
C ARG A 160 -8.68 -0.93 8.00
N PHE A 161 -8.74 -1.30 6.72
CA PHE A 161 -7.63 -1.93 6.00
C PHE A 161 -7.61 -1.51 4.54
N GLU A 162 -6.49 -1.75 3.86
CA GLU A 162 -6.31 -1.51 2.43
C GLU A 162 -6.16 -2.84 1.68
N ILE A 163 -6.79 -2.96 0.52
CA ILE A 163 -6.47 -4.00 -0.46
C ILE A 163 -5.76 -3.34 -1.64
N ARG A 164 -4.61 -3.89 -2.01
CA ARG A 164 -3.86 -3.55 -3.21
C ARG A 164 -4.03 -4.68 -4.21
N PHE A 165 -4.58 -4.34 -5.36
CA PHE A 165 -4.86 -5.25 -6.45
C PHE A 165 -3.75 -5.17 -7.49
N HIS A 166 -3.31 -6.35 -7.92
CA HIS A 166 -2.26 -6.51 -8.92
C HIS A 166 -2.60 -7.65 -9.88
N THR A 167 -2.08 -7.58 -11.10
CA THR A 167 -1.80 -8.79 -11.91
C THR A 167 -0.45 -9.40 -11.52
N PRO A 168 -0.15 -10.66 -11.87
CA PRO A 168 1.16 -11.26 -11.57
C PRO A 168 2.33 -10.41 -12.06
N GLY A 169 2.24 -9.88 -13.28
CA GLY A 169 3.26 -9.01 -13.85
C GLY A 169 3.45 -7.72 -13.03
N SER A 170 2.35 -7.08 -12.62
CA SER A 170 2.44 -5.81 -11.87
C SER A 170 2.97 -6.00 -10.45
N TYR A 171 2.68 -7.16 -9.83
CA TYR A 171 3.22 -7.53 -8.52
C TYR A 171 4.72 -7.86 -8.59
N SER A 172 5.17 -8.58 -9.63
CA SER A 172 6.60 -8.83 -9.85
C SER A 172 7.37 -7.53 -10.05
N ALA A 173 6.85 -6.64 -10.90
CA ALA A 173 7.44 -5.33 -11.15
C ALA A 173 7.53 -4.48 -9.87
N GLN A 174 6.48 -4.44 -9.04
CA GLN A 174 6.52 -3.75 -7.76
C GLN A 174 7.60 -4.32 -6.83
N SER A 175 7.74 -5.65 -6.80
CA SER A 175 8.66 -6.34 -5.89
C SER A 175 10.13 -6.13 -6.30
N GLU A 176 10.42 -6.23 -7.59
CA GLU A 176 11.74 -6.00 -8.17
C GLU A 176 12.16 -4.52 -8.09
N ASN A 177 11.23 -3.59 -8.33
CA ASN A 177 11.50 -2.16 -8.32
C ASN A 177 11.42 -1.51 -6.93
N ARG A 178 11.26 -2.30 -5.85
CA ARG A 178 11.05 -1.78 -4.49
C ARG A 178 12.15 -0.81 -4.05
N LEU A 179 13.41 -1.10 -4.38
CA LEU A 179 14.55 -0.23 -4.05
C LEU A 179 14.51 1.08 -4.83
N LEU A 180 14.28 1.02 -6.15
CA LEU A 180 14.16 2.21 -7.00
C LEU A 180 12.99 3.10 -6.56
N TYR A 181 11.88 2.48 -6.19
CA TYR A 181 10.71 3.16 -5.66
C TYR A 181 11.00 3.87 -4.32
N ASP A 182 11.69 3.20 -3.39
CA ASP A 182 12.05 3.80 -2.10
C ASP A 182 12.99 5.00 -2.28
N LEU A 183 13.91 4.94 -3.26
CA LEU A 183 14.79 6.05 -3.62
C LEU A 183 14.03 7.24 -4.23
N TYR A 184 13.11 7.00 -5.16
CA TYR A 184 12.24 8.02 -5.75
C TYR A 184 11.37 8.70 -4.69
N ARG A 185 10.66 7.91 -3.87
CA ARG A 185 9.75 8.42 -2.83
C ARG A 185 10.48 9.21 -1.74
N ALA A 186 11.72 8.83 -1.42
CA ALA A 186 12.52 9.55 -0.45
C ALA A 186 13.03 10.90 -0.96
N GLY A 187 12.77 11.27 -2.23
CA GLY A 187 13.37 12.45 -2.85
C GLY A 187 14.90 12.41 -2.83
N ARG A 188 15.48 11.21 -2.67
CA ARG A 188 16.92 10.95 -2.74
C ARG A 188 17.38 10.84 -4.19
N VAL A 189 16.43 10.68 -5.09
CA VAL A 189 16.54 11.12 -6.47
C VAL A 189 15.96 12.55 -6.52
N ARG A 190 16.83 13.55 -6.36
CA ARG A 190 16.55 14.97 -6.65
C ARG A 190 17.59 15.40 -7.68
N GLY A 191 17.12 15.72 -8.88
CA GLY A 191 17.98 16.20 -9.96
C GLY A 191 18.62 17.52 -9.55
N THR A 192 19.95 17.59 -9.62
CA THR A 192 20.63 18.87 -9.77
C THR A 192 20.40 19.33 -11.19
N THR A 193 19.94 20.57 -11.35
CA THR A 193 20.06 21.35 -12.58
C THR A 193 21.52 21.36 -12.97
N ASP A 194 21.92 20.42 -13.82
CA ASP A 194 22.90 20.58 -14.88
C ASP A 194 22.91 19.27 -15.71
N GLY A 195 22.12 19.29 -16.79
CA GLY A 195 22.54 18.64 -18.03
C GLY A 195 22.39 17.14 -18.20
N VAL A 196 21.41 16.46 -17.59
CA VAL A 196 21.01 15.11 -18.05
C VAL A 196 19.48 14.97 -18.13
N GLU A 197 19.00 14.63 -19.33
CA GLU A 197 17.63 14.26 -19.71
C GLU A 197 17.12 13.02 -18.96
N PHE A 198 16.84 13.14 -17.66
CA PHE A 198 16.38 12.00 -16.90
C PHE A 198 14.88 11.73 -17.05
N SER A 199 13.99 12.71 -17.31
CA SER A 199 12.55 12.38 -17.45
C SER A 199 12.26 11.51 -18.67
N LYS A 200 12.85 11.83 -19.83
CA LYS A 200 12.70 11.01 -21.04
C LYS A 200 13.42 9.67 -20.93
N ALA A 201 14.64 9.62 -20.39
CA ALA A 201 15.36 8.35 -20.25
C ALA A 201 14.68 7.40 -19.24
N HIS A 202 14.01 7.93 -18.21
CA HIS A 202 13.29 7.12 -17.23
C HIS A 202 11.90 6.71 -17.72
N GLU A 203 11.16 7.58 -18.41
CA GLU A 203 9.94 7.19 -19.13
C GLU A 203 10.28 6.14 -20.18
N GLN A 204 11.34 6.32 -20.97
CA GLN A 204 11.80 5.35 -21.95
C GLN A 204 12.29 4.05 -21.32
N ALA A 205 13.01 4.08 -20.19
CA ALA A 205 13.42 2.86 -19.49
C ALA A 205 12.22 2.14 -18.86
N ALA A 206 11.25 2.88 -18.32
CA ALA A 206 10.00 2.34 -17.79
C ALA A 206 9.12 1.77 -18.92
N GLU A 207 8.99 2.47 -20.05
CA GLU A 207 8.33 2.01 -21.28
C GLU A 207 9.06 0.84 -21.92
N LEU A 208 10.40 0.77 -21.89
CA LEU A 208 11.17 -0.35 -22.42
C LEU A 208 11.00 -1.59 -21.53
N VAL A 209 11.00 -1.40 -20.20
CA VAL A 209 10.74 -2.49 -19.24
C VAL A 209 9.28 -2.93 -19.31
N GLN A 210 8.34 -2.01 -19.52
CA GLN A 210 6.91 -2.31 -19.67
C GLN A 210 6.56 -2.92 -21.02
N SER A 211 7.09 -2.43 -22.14
CA SER A 211 6.91 -3.02 -23.48
C SER A 211 7.48 -4.44 -23.55
N ARG A 212 8.63 -4.70 -22.91
CA ARG A 212 9.17 -6.07 -22.77
C ARG A 212 8.33 -6.99 -21.88
N ARG A 213 7.55 -6.44 -20.94
CA ARG A 213 6.76 -7.22 -19.95
C ARG A 213 5.27 -7.36 -20.30
N TYR A 214 4.70 -6.41 -21.04
CA TYR A 214 3.27 -6.31 -21.35
C TYR A 214 2.98 -6.15 -22.85
N GLY A 215 4.00 -6.13 -23.72
CA GLY A 215 3.83 -6.11 -25.17
C GLY A 215 3.21 -7.41 -25.67
N MET A 216 2.06 -7.28 -26.34
CA MET A 216 1.22 -8.34 -26.89
C MET A 216 1.98 -9.29 -27.84
N LYS A 217 1.63 -10.59 -27.76
CA LYS A 217 1.54 -11.42 -28.95
C LYS A 217 0.47 -10.83 -29.87
N SER A 218 0.86 -10.32 -31.03
CA SER A 218 -0.05 -10.16 -32.17
C SER A 218 0.71 -10.50 -33.45
N GLY A 219 0.46 -11.70 -33.98
CA GLY A 219 0.67 -12.05 -35.38
C GLY A 219 1.89 -12.92 -35.71
N GLU A 220 1.85 -14.22 -35.38
CA GLU A 220 2.23 -15.20 -36.38
C GLU A 220 0.96 -15.58 -37.14
N GLU A 221 0.85 -15.19 -38.41
CA GLU A 221 0.38 -16.04 -39.53
C GLU A 221 0.35 -15.26 -40.86
N GLY A 222 1.28 -15.64 -41.76
CA GLY A 222 1.01 -15.95 -43.16
C GLY A 222 0.57 -14.85 -44.14
N HIS A 223 1.48 -14.43 -45.02
CA HIS A 223 1.18 -14.40 -46.46
C HIS A 223 2.42 -14.48 -47.36
N ARG A 224 2.48 -15.63 -48.08
CA ARG A 224 3.18 -15.95 -49.35
C ARG A 224 4.70 -16.03 -49.39
#